data_AF-A0A2E8E1Q7-F1
#
_entry.id   AF-A0A2E8E1Q7-F1
#
_cell.length_a   1.000
_cell.length_b   1.000
_cell.length_c   1.000
_cell.angle_alpha   90.00
_cell.angle_beta   90.00
_cell.angle_gamma   90.00
#
_symmetry.space_group_name_H-M   'P 1'
#
loop_
_entity.id
_entity.type
_entity.pdbx_description
1 polymer ?
#
loop_
_entity_poly.entity_id
_entity_poly.type
_entity_poly.pdbx_seq_one_letter_code
_entity_poly.pdbx_strand_id
1 'polypeptide(L)' 'MTHDQIFWTFQTAIQHGGGFYSRLGEAGVLADAENKQLLLKTFPKLISHYGPNSTLHVRPANPKPVELKKL' A
#
# COMPACT_ATOMS: atom_id res chain seq x y z
N MET A 1 9.21 -8.51 -3.68
CA MET A 1 7.76 -8.31 -3.89
C MET A 1 7.54 -7.92 -5.35
N THR A 2 6.48 -8.43 -5.97
CA THR A 2 6.10 -8.05 -7.35
C THR A 2 5.46 -6.66 -7.37
N HIS A 3 5.35 -6.03 -8.55
CA HIS A 3 4.69 -4.73 -8.71
C HIS A 3 3.24 -4.75 -8.18
N ASP A 4 2.49 -5.80 -8.54
CA ASP A 4 1.13 -6.01 -8.04
C ASP A 4 1.08 -6.12 -6.52
N GLN A 5 1.99 -6.91 -5.92
CA GLN A 5 2.06 -7.05 -4.47
C GLN A 5 2.31 -5.70 -3.79
N ILE A 6 3.20 -4.88 -4.34
CA ILE A 6 3.52 -3.55 -3.83
C ILE A 6 2.30 -2.63 -3.90
N PHE A 7 1.62 -2.59 -5.05
CA PHE A 7 0.41 -1.80 -5.22
C PHE A 7 -0.67 -2.19 -4.20
N TRP A 8 -0.92 -3.49 -4.05
CA TRP A 8 -1.93 -3.99 -3.09
C TRP A 8 -1.52 -3.80 -1.63
N THR A 9 -0.21 -3.77 -1.32
CA THR A 9 0.25 -3.38 0.02
C THR A 9 -0.14 -1.95 0.34
N PHE A 10 0.05 -1.02 -0.60
CA PHE A 10 -0.35 0.37 -0.38
C PHE A 10 -1.87 0.53 -0.34
N GLN A 11 -2.63 -0.17 -1.19
CA GLN A 11 -4.10 -0.17 -1.12
C GLN A 11 -4.62 -0.67 0.23
N THR A 12 -4.03 -1.76 0.73
CA THR A 12 -4.37 -2.32 2.05
C THR A 12 -4.06 -1.32 3.16
N ALA A 13 -2.93 -0.60 3.07
CA ALA A 13 -2.59 0.46 4.00
C ALA A 13 -3.56 1.65 3.93
N ILE A 14 -4.07 2.02 2.75
CA ILE A 14 -5.11 3.05 2.61
C ILE A 14 -6.38 2.63 3.36
N GLN A 15 -6.78 1.38 3.19
CA GLN A 15 -8.03 0.87 3.77
C GLN A 15 -7.96 0.64 5.29
N HIS A 16 -6.82 0.18 5.80
CA HIS A 16 -6.69 -0.30 7.18
C HIS A 16 -5.64 0.45 8.03
N GLY A 17 -4.94 1.42 7.45
CA GLY A 17 -3.74 2.04 8.04
C GLY A 17 -3.96 3.07 9.14
N GLY A 18 -5.21 3.50 9.37
CA GLY A 18 -5.46 4.72 10.14
C GLY A 18 -4.77 5.95 9.52
N GLY A 19 -4.69 7.06 10.24
CA GLY A 19 -4.31 8.36 9.63
C GLY A 19 -2.91 8.42 9.00
N PHE A 20 -1.89 7.81 9.62
CA PHE A 20 -0.52 7.86 9.10
C PHE A 20 -0.32 6.87 7.95
N TYR A 21 -0.63 5.58 8.15
CA TYR A 21 -0.38 4.57 7.12
C TYR A 21 -1.34 4.70 5.94
N SER A 22 -2.54 5.29 6.11
CA SER A 22 -3.40 5.57 4.96
C SER A 22 -2.76 6.61 4.03
N ARG A 23 -2.28 7.73 4.59
CA ARG A 23 -1.55 8.79 3.86
C ARG A 23 -0.28 8.25 3.20
N LEU A 24 0.45 7.38 3.90
CA LEU A 24 1.63 6.71 3.35
C LEU A 24 1.27 5.77 2.20
N GLY A 25 0.14 5.08 2.30
CA GLY A 25 -0.44 4.28 1.22
C GLY A 25 -0.83 5.11 0.00
N GLU A 26 -1.50 6.25 0.20
CA GLU A 26 -1.85 7.19 -0.87
C GLU A 26 -0.59 7.68 -1.61
N ALA A 27 0.43 8.12 -0.87
CA ALA A 27 1.71 8.52 -1.43
C ALA A 27 2.39 7.36 -2.18
N GLY A 28 2.35 6.15 -1.63
CA GLY A 28 2.89 4.94 -2.24
C GLY A 28 2.19 4.54 -3.55
N VAL A 29 0.87 4.75 -3.67
CA VAL A 29 0.15 4.50 -4.93
C VAL A 29 0.60 5.47 -6.03
N LEU A 30 0.75 6.75 -5.69
CA LEU A 30 1.11 7.84 -6.61
C LEU A 30 2.59 7.86 -7.01
N ALA A 31 3.47 7.27 -6.19
CA ALA A 31 4.91 7.27 -6.42
C ALA A 31 5.35 6.47 -7.66
N ASP A 32 6.49 6.83 -8.24
CA ASP A 32 7.21 6.02 -9.21
C ASP A 32 7.82 4.75 -8.57
N ALA A 33 8.38 3.88 -9.39
CA ALA A 33 8.88 2.58 -8.94
C ALA A 33 10.01 2.69 -7.91
N GLU A 34 10.93 3.66 -8.05
CA GLU A 34 12.05 3.83 -7.13
C GLU A 34 11.58 4.35 -5.78
N ASN A 35 10.71 5.36 -5.80
CA ASN A 35 10.13 5.93 -4.60
C ASN A 35 9.23 4.93 -3.86
N LYS A 36 8.50 4.06 -4.58
CA LYS A 36 7.78 2.93 -3.96
C LYS A 36 8.72 2.03 -3.15
N GLN A 37 9.87 1.65 -3.73
CA GLN A 37 10.85 0.83 -3.01
C GLN A 37 11.44 1.56 -1.81
N LEU A 38 11.75 2.86 -1.96
CA LEU A 38 12.27 3.67 -0.87
C LEU A 38 11.29 3.75 0.30
N LEU A 39 9.99 3.94 0.04
CA LEU A 39 8.95 3.97 1.07
C LEU A 39 8.87 2.62 1.79
N LEU A 40 8.84 1.50 1.05
CA LEU A 40 8.80 0.16 1.65
C LEU A 40 10.04 -0.14 2.51
N LYS A 41 11.22 0.27 2.05
CA LYS A 41 12.48 0.12 2.79
C LYS A 41 12.52 0.99 4.05
N THR A 42 12.03 2.21 3.96
CA THR A 42 12.02 3.18 5.08
C THR A 42 10.99 2.80 6.13
N PHE A 43 9.87 2.20 5.73
CA PHE A 43 8.77 1.84 6.62
C PHE A 43 8.52 0.31 6.61
N PRO A 44 9.41 -0.51 7.17
CA PRO A 44 9.27 -1.97 7.12
C PRO A 44 8.01 -2.49 7.84
N LYS A 45 7.50 -1.75 8.83
CA LYS A 45 6.21 -2.07 9.49
C LYS A 45 5.02 -2.02 8.53
N LEU A 46 5.07 -1.20 7.49
CA LEU A 46 4.01 -1.17 6.46
C LEU A 46 3.93 -2.51 5.71
N ILE A 47 5.08 -3.13 5.41
CA ILE A 47 5.12 -4.47 4.81
C ILE A 47 4.61 -5.52 5.82
N SER A 48 5.05 -5.42 7.08
CA SER A 48 4.64 -6.39 8.11
C SER A 48 3.13 -6.41 8.35
N HIS A 49 2.47 -5.24 8.31
CA HIS A 49 1.05 -5.12 8.65
C HIS A 49 0.13 -5.21 7.42
N TYR A 50 0.59 -4.77 6.26
CA TYR A 50 -0.27 -4.63 5.08
C TYR A 50 0.29 -5.35 3.84
N GLY A 51 1.47 -5.96 3.93
CA GLY A 51 2.13 -6.66 2.81
C GLY A 51 1.67 -8.10 2.62
N PRO A 52 2.20 -8.82 1.61
CA PRO A 52 1.66 -10.10 1.12
C PRO A 52 1.53 -11.23 2.16
N ASN A 53 2.29 -11.14 3.26
CA ASN A 53 2.24 -12.12 4.34
C ASN A 53 1.27 -11.73 5.46
N SER A 54 0.63 -10.56 5.37
CA SER A 54 -0.41 -10.11 6.29
C SER A 54 -1.74 -10.70 5.89
N THR A 55 -2.57 -11.01 6.90
CA THR A 55 -3.98 -11.41 6.71
C THR A 55 -4.83 -10.32 6.08
N LEU A 56 -4.38 -9.06 6.11
CA LEU A 56 -5.06 -7.92 5.52
C LEU A 56 -4.74 -7.73 4.03
N HIS A 57 -3.66 -8.31 3.51
CA HIS A 57 -3.28 -8.12 2.11
C HIS A 57 -4.19 -8.93 1.21
N VAL A 58 -5.21 -8.26 0.69
CA VAL A 58 -6.21 -8.86 -0.19
C VAL A 58 -6.04 -8.27 -1.58
N ARG A 59 -5.69 -9.11 -2.56
CA ARG A 59 -5.95 -8.83 -3.97
C ARG A 59 -7.35 -9.35 -4.29
N PRO A 60 -8.37 -8.50 -4.45
CA PRO A 60 -9.71 -8.97 -4.77
C PRO A 60 -9.74 -9.56 -6.19
N ALA A 61 -10.58 -10.58 -6.43
CA ALA A 61 -10.81 -11.14 -7.76
C ALA A 61 -11.37 -10.11 -8.75
N ASN A 62 -12.12 -9.12 -8.24
CA ASN A 62 -12.55 -7.95 -8.99
C ASN A 62 -12.04 -6.68 -8.29
N PRO A 63 -10.82 -6.22 -8.60
CA PRO A 63 -10.17 -5.18 -7.84
C PRO A 63 -10.87 -3.83 -8.04
N LYS A 64 -11.36 -3.25 -6.94
CA LYS A 64 -11.75 -1.85 -6.88
C LYS A 64 -10.72 -1.12 -6.02
N PRO A 65 -9.72 -0.45 -6.64
CA PRO A 65 -8.76 0.39 -5.92
C PRO A 65 -9.49 1.37 -5.02
N VAL A 66 -8.92 1.68 -3.84
CA VAL A 66 -9.45 2.79 -3.04
C VAL A 66 -9.25 4.06 -3.85
N GLU A 67 -10.32 4.81 -4.08
CA GLU A 67 -10.25 6.09 -4.76
C GLU A 67 -9.51 7.10 -3.87
N LEU A 68 -8.42 7.65 -4.40
CA LEU A 68 -7.67 8.69 -3.73
C LEU A 68 -8.52 9.96 -3.69
N LYS A 69 -8.73 10.50 -2.50
CA LYS A 69 -9.38 11.82 -2.36
C LYS A 69 -8.44 12.86 -2.96
N LYS A 70 -8.97 13.70 -3.86
CA LYS A 70 -8.23 14.88 -4.34
C LYS A 70 -7.94 15.78 -3.13
N LEU A 71 -6.66 16.11 -2.95
CA LEU A 71 -6.20 17.07 -1.96
C LEU A 71 -6.74 18.47 -2.27
#